data_AF-A0A7C5XE65-F1
#
_entry.id   AF-A0A7C5XE65-F1
#
_cell.length_a   1.000
_cell.length_b   1.000
_cell.length_c   1.000
_cell.angle_alpha   90.00
_cell.angle_beta   90.00
_cell.angle_gamma   90.00
#
_symmetry.space_group_name_H-M   'P 1'
#
loop_
_entity.id
_entity.type
_entity.pdbx_description
1 polymer ?
#
loop_
_entity_poly.entity_id
_entity_poly.type
_entity_poly.pdbx_seq_one_letter_code
_entity_poly.pdbx_strand_id
1 'polypeptide(L)'
;MNYVTIKLPFNANRDVAKELLSTAWLFRIATHRVLAVVKQQQILPGTKVGWKGMFRSIAYGIVPNRRYADGVVTLVMGVYESCRALDVNFRGVELGDWLMFQQSELEYPNRNITLKPNHEFHVTTIKYNGTTSRVVIKPTIPRIYSELLDTILTGRVEYMGRVVIDGVGTRNNQLWLHGEIHITVPLDMYYEHMSRHKRNGGKLFGGVDVNTDRINLAIVDEEGGLRDYKTFWFSEVTTRGFPK
;
A
#
# COMPACT_ATOMS: atom_id res chain seq x y z
N MET A 1 10.32 12.50 -5.61
CA MET A 1 9.90 12.64 -4.21
C MET A 1 9.77 11.23 -3.66
N ASN A 2 10.45 10.92 -2.56
CA ASN A 2 10.49 9.57 -2.01
C ASN A 2 9.44 9.43 -0.92
N TYR A 3 8.83 8.25 -0.82
CA TYR A 3 7.77 7.96 0.13
C TYR A 3 8.05 6.65 0.85
N VAL A 4 7.47 6.49 2.02
CA VAL A 4 7.47 5.24 2.77
C VAL A 4 6.04 4.84 3.12
N THR A 5 5.73 3.55 3.02
CA THR A 5 4.43 3.00 3.37
C THR A 5 4.53 2.23 4.68
N ILE A 6 3.77 2.69 5.68
CA ILE A 6 3.57 2.01 6.96
C ILE A 6 2.39 1.05 6.79
N LYS A 7 2.53 -0.18 7.28
CA LYS A 7 1.49 -1.21 7.22
C LYS A 7 1.01 -1.53 8.64
N LEU A 8 -0.30 -1.41 8.85
CA LEU A 8 -0.94 -1.57 10.15
C LEU A 8 -2.00 -2.67 10.07
N PRO A 9 -1.75 -3.87 10.61
CA PRO A 9 -2.66 -5.01 10.48
C PRO A 9 -3.93 -4.81 11.33
N PHE A 10 -5.06 -5.33 10.85
CA PHE A 10 -6.32 -5.32 11.58
C PHE A 10 -7.14 -6.58 11.29
N ASN A 11 -8.14 -6.82 12.15
CA ASN A 11 -9.16 -7.84 11.92
C ASN A 11 -10.54 -7.17 11.92
N ALA A 12 -11.42 -7.62 11.04
CA ALA A 12 -12.81 -7.18 10.97
C ALA A 12 -13.74 -8.39 10.88
N ASN A 13 -14.98 -8.22 11.33
CA ASN A 13 -16.01 -9.25 11.22
C ASN A 13 -17.38 -8.63 10.89
N ARG A 14 -18.35 -9.51 10.61
CA ARG A 14 -19.76 -9.16 10.39
C ARG A 14 -19.91 -8.04 9.37
N ASP A 15 -20.61 -6.96 9.72
CA ASP A 15 -20.97 -5.92 8.77
C ASP A 15 -19.77 -5.06 8.35
N VAL A 16 -18.80 -4.83 9.24
CA VAL A 16 -17.55 -4.14 8.87
C VAL A 16 -16.81 -4.94 7.81
N ALA A 17 -16.67 -6.27 7.98
CA ALA A 17 -16.02 -7.12 6.99
C ALA A 17 -16.77 -7.10 5.65
N LYS A 18 -18.12 -7.13 5.65
CA LYS A 18 -18.93 -7.06 4.43
C LYS A 18 -18.70 -5.75 3.67
N GLU A 19 -18.67 -4.62 4.38
CA GLU A 19 -18.52 -3.30 3.77
C GLU A 19 -17.10 -3.06 3.22
N LEU A 20 -16.07 -3.55 3.91
CA LEU A 20 -14.70 -3.50 3.39
C LEU A 20 -14.55 -4.38 2.14
N LEU A 21 -15.12 -5.59 2.20
CA LEU A 21 -15.08 -6.53 1.09
C LEU A 21 -15.83 -5.99 -0.13
N SER A 22 -17.02 -5.40 0.04
CA SER A 22 -17.76 -4.80 -1.07
C SER A 22 -17.00 -3.64 -1.72
N THR A 23 -16.36 -2.80 -0.89
CA THR A 23 -15.56 -1.68 -1.39
C THR A 23 -14.37 -2.16 -2.21
N ALA A 24 -13.63 -3.16 -1.70
CA ALA A 24 -12.49 -3.75 -2.40
C ALA A 24 -12.90 -4.43 -3.71
N TRP A 25 -14.02 -5.14 -3.72
CA TRP A 25 -14.56 -5.76 -4.94
C TRP A 25 -14.94 -4.73 -6.00
N LEU A 26 -15.68 -3.68 -5.63
CA LEU A 26 -16.04 -2.61 -6.56
C LEU A 26 -14.81 -1.90 -7.10
N PHE A 27 -13.80 -1.65 -6.26
CA PHE A 27 -12.53 -1.07 -6.67
C PHE A 27 -11.80 -1.98 -7.68
N ARG A 28 -11.74 -3.28 -7.40
CA ARG A 28 -11.15 -4.28 -8.30
C ARG A 28 -11.85 -4.28 -9.66
N ILE A 29 -13.17 -4.40 -9.68
CA ILE A 29 -13.97 -4.40 -10.92
C ILE A 29 -13.75 -3.12 -11.71
N ALA A 30 -13.76 -1.95 -11.04
CA ALA A 30 -13.46 -0.68 -11.67
C ALA A 30 -12.05 -0.65 -12.30
N THR A 31 -11.07 -1.25 -11.63
CA THR A 31 -9.68 -1.33 -12.14
C THR A 31 -9.57 -2.21 -13.36
N HIS A 32 -10.18 -3.40 -13.36
CA HIS A 32 -10.24 -4.24 -14.57
C HIS A 32 -10.96 -3.52 -15.71
N ARG A 33 -12.05 -2.81 -15.44
CA ARG A 33 -12.80 -2.07 -16.47
C ARG A 33 -11.96 -0.95 -17.07
N VAL A 34 -11.29 -0.14 -16.25
CA VAL A 34 -10.42 0.93 -16.73
C VAL A 34 -9.25 0.36 -17.53
N LEU A 35 -8.59 -0.69 -17.04
CA LEU A 35 -7.50 -1.35 -17.76
C LEU A 35 -7.94 -1.83 -19.15
N ALA A 36 -9.10 -2.48 -19.26
CA ALA A 36 -9.64 -2.94 -20.53
C ALA A 36 -9.86 -1.79 -21.53
N VAL A 37 -10.42 -0.67 -21.06
CA VAL A 37 -10.64 0.52 -21.92
C VAL A 37 -9.33 1.18 -22.32
N VAL A 38 -8.37 1.31 -21.39
CA VAL A 38 -7.05 1.90 -21.63
C VAL A 38 -6.30 1.11 -22.70
N LYS A 39 -6.35 -0.23 -22.66
CA LYS A 39 -5.71 -1.09 -23.68
C LYS A 39 -6.25 -0.90 -25.10
N GLN A 40 -7.48 -0.39 -25.25
CA GLN A 40 -8.10 -0.12 -26.54
C GLN A 40 -7.75 1.26 -27.09
N GLN A 41 -7.17 2.15 -26.28
CA GLN A 41 -6.81 3.49 -26.72
C GLN A 41 -5.54 3.44 -27.58
N GLN A 42 -5.56 4.20 -28.69
CA GLN A 42 -4.37 4.39 -29.53
C GLN A 42 -3.40 5.40 -28.90
N ILE A 43 -3.94 6.46 -28.30
CA ILE A 43 -3.18 7.54 -27.67
C ILE A 43 -3.65 7.64 -26.22
N LEU A 44 -2.69 7.62 -25.30
CA LEU A 44 -2.93 7.79 -23.87
C LEU A 44 -2.44 9.16 -23.40
N PRO A 45 -3.09 9.78 -22.40
CA PRO A 45 -2.65 11.07 -21.89
C PRO A 45 -1.22 11.02 -21.33
N GLY A 46 -0.47 12.10 -21.46
CA GLY A 46 0.88 12.22 -20.91
C GLY A 46 0.95 12.65 -19.44
N THR A 47 -0.19 13.00 -18.81
CA THR A 47 -0.22 13.57 -17.46
C THR A 47 -1.28 12.93 -16.58
N LYS A 48 -1.02 12.85 -15.25
CA LYS A 48 -1.99 12.35 -14.25
C LYS A 48 -3.36 13.04 -14.35
N VAL A 49 -3.37 14.36 -14.60
CA VAL A 49 -4.60 15.14 -14.76
C VAL A 49 -5.36 14.69 -16.01
N GLY A 50 -4.67 14.48 -17.14
CA GLY A 50 -5.27 13.98 -18.37
C GLY A 50 -5.85 12.57 -18.21
N TRP A 51 -5.13 11.66 -17.55
CA TRP A 51 -5.62 10.31 -17.23
C TRP A 51 -6.92 10.36 -16.42
N LYS A 52 -6.93 11.16 -15.36
CA LYS A 52 -8.13 11.35 -14.54
C LYS A 52 -9.28 12.00 -15.31
N GLY A 53 -8.99 12.97 -16.17
CA GLY A 53 -10.00 13.59 -17.03
C GLY A 53 -10.65 12.58 -17.98
N MET A 54 -9.85 11.71 -18.58
CA MET A 54 -10.29 10.74 -19.58
C MET A 54 -11.03 9.53 -18.98
N PHE A 55 -10.56 8.99 -17.84
CA PHE A 55 -11.01 7.68 -17.36
C PHE A 55 -11.80 7.70 -16.05
N ARG A 56 -11.88 8.82 -15.32
CA ARG A 56 -12.57 8.87 -14.02
C ARG A 56 -14.04 8.47 -14.11
N SER A 57 -14.76 8.93 -15.12
CA SER A 57 -16.20 8.65 -15.27
C SER A 57 -16.47 7.14 -15.36
N ILE A 58 -15.60 6.41 -16.04
CA ILE A 58 -15.65 4.95 -16.18
C ILE A 58 -15.48 4.27 -14.82
N ALA A 59 -14.46 4.68 -14.05
CA ALA A 59 -14.26 4.14 -12.71
C ALA A 59 -15.41 4.53 -11.77
N TYR A 60 -15.85 5.79 -11.80
CA TYR A 60 -16.90 6.32 -10.93
C TYR A 60 -18.26 5.64 -11.16
N GLY A 61 -18.55 5.22 -12.39
CA GLY A 61 -19.75 4.44 -12.71
C GLY A 61 -19.83 3.08 -12.00
N ILE A 62 -18.70 2.56 -11.48
CA ILE A 62 -18.62 1.29 -10.74
C ILE A 62 -18.36 1.54 -9.25
N VAL A 63 -17.41 2.42 -8.93
CA VAL A 63 -17.07 2.83 -7.57
C VAL A 63 -17.47 4.30 -7.37
N PRO A 64 -18.71 4.59 -6.90
CA PRO A 64 -19.28 5.95 -6.82
C PRO A 64 -18.68 6.80 -5.69
N ASN A 65 -17.36 6.89 -5.65
CA ASN A 65 -16.58 7.78 -4.80
C ASN A 65 -15.43 8.34 -5.65
N ARG A 66 -15.41 9.67 -5.82
CA ARG A 66 -14.45 10.35 -6.69
C ARG A 66 -12.99 10.01 -6.35
N ARG A 67 -12.64 9.91 -5.07
CA ARG A 67 -11.25 9.66 -4.64
C ARG A 67 -10.82 8.22 -4.87
N TYR A 68 -11.73 7.26 -4.73
CA TYR A 68 -11.47 5.87 -5.14
C TYR A 68 -11.44 5.71 -6.65
N ALA A 69 -12.32 6.36 -7.39
CA ALA A 69 -12.28 6.39 -8.85
C ALA A 69 -10.94 6.98 -9.37
N ASP A 70 -10.47 8.08 -8.78
CA ASP A 70 -9.13 8.62 -9.06
C ASP A 70 -8.01 7.63 -8.66
N GLY A 71 -8.19 6.91 -7.55
CA GLY A 71 -7.32 5.83 -7.09
C GLY A 71 -7.18 4.70 -8.10
N VAL A 72 -8.28 4.28 -8.71
CA VAL A 72 -8.33 3.28 -9.78
C VAL A 72 -7.55 3.76 -10.99
N VAL A 73 -7.84 4.98 -11.47
CA VAL A 73 -7.17 5.54 -12.65
C VAL A 73 -5.67 5.67 -12.42
N THR A 74 -5.26 6.13 -11.23
CA THR A 74 -3.85 6.29 -10.87
C THR A 74 -3.15 4.93 -10.79
N LEU A 75 -3.83 3.88 -10.31
CA LEU A 75 -3.29 2.53 -10.29
C LEU A 75 -3.02 2.01 -11.72
N VAL A 76 -3.98 2.14 -12.63
CA VAL A 76 -3.82 1.70 -14.03
C VAL A 76 -2.75 2.52 -14.76
N MET A 77 -2.70 3.83 -14.52
CA MET A 77 -1.63 4.69 -15.04
C MET A 77 -0.25 4.21 -14.56
N GLY A 78 -0.11 3.90 -13.27
CA GLY A 78 1.15 3.38 -12.71
C GLY A 78 1.57 2.04 -13.31
N VAL A 79 0.60 1.15 -13.61
CA VAL A 79 0.88 -0.10 -14.35
C VAL A 79 1.40 0.20 -15.75
N TYR A 80 0.76 1.13 -16.48
CA TYR A 80 1.20 1.54 -17.81
C TYR A 80 2.61 2.15 -17.80
N GLU A 81 2.90 3.06 -16.87
CA GLU A 81 4.22 3.67 -16.71
C GLU A 81 5.28 2.63 -16.36
N SER A 82 4.96 1.66 -15.49
CA SER A 82 5.86 0.56 -15.14
C SER A 82 6.17 -0.31 -16.36
N CYS A 83 5.18 -0.62 -17.19
CA CYS A 83 5.38 -1.39 -18.43
C CYS A 83 6.31 -0.66 -19.39
N ARG A 84 6.16 0.66 -19.53
CA ARG A 84 7.06 1.48 -20.36
C ARG A 84 8.49 1.51 -19.82
N ALA A 85 8.65 1.59 -18.50
CA ALA A 85 9.97 1.61 -17.87
C ALA A 85 10.69 0.26 -17.97
N LEU A 86 9.94 -0.84 -17.98
CA LEU A 86 10.46 -2.21 -18.03
C LEU A 86 10.47 -2.83 -19.44
N ASP A 87 10.10 -2.06 -20.47
CA ASP A 87 9.93 -2.52 -21.86
C ASP A 87 9.01 -3.75 -22.00
N VAL A 88 7.95 -3.79 -21.19
CA VAL A 88 6.92 -4.85 -21.21
C VAL A 88 5.74 -4.41 -22.07
N ASN A 89 5.22 -5.33 -22.90
CA ASN A 89 4.03 -5.08 -23.69
C ASN A 89 2.79 -4.90 -22.80
N PHE A 90 2.37 -3.64 -22.62
CA PHE A 90 1.19 -3.28 -21.82
C PHE A 90 -0.10 -3.99 -22.24
N ARG A 91 -0.28 -4.34 -23.53
CA ARG A 91 -1.49 -5.03 -24.01
C ARG A 91 -1.63 -6.44 -23.44
N GLY A 92 -0.52 -7.10 -23.12
CA GLY A 92 -0.49 -8.43 -22.52
C GLY A 92 -0.64 -8.45 -21.00
N VAL A 93 -0.71 -7.29 -20.34
CA VAL A 93 -0.71 -7.21 -18.86
C VAL A 93 -2.05 -7.62 -18.28
N GLU A 94 -2.04 -8.55 -17.33
CA GLU A 94 -3.22 -8.95 -16.58
C GLU A 94 -3.12 -8.54 -15.11
N LEU A 95 -4.26 -8.33 -14.46
CA LEU A 95 -4.31 -8.05 -13.03
C LEU A 95 -4.52 -9.36 -12.29
N GLY A 96 -3.68 -9.64 -11.31
CA GLY A 96 -3.83 -10.81 -10.45
C GLY A 96 -5.01 -10.72 -9.48
N ASP A 97 -5.10 -11.71 -8.59
CA ASP A 97 -6.11 -11.78 -7.54
C ASP A 97 -5.70 -10.97 -6.31
N TRP A 98 -6.15 -9.72 -6.25
CA TRP A 98 -5.95 -8.84 -5.10
C TRP A 98 -7.27 -8.23 -4.65
N LEU A 99 -7.34 -7.89 -3.36
CA LEU A 99 -8.45 -7.16 -2.77
C LEU A 99 -7.89 -5.95 -2.03
N MET A 100 -8.08 -4.76 -2.59
CA MET A 100 -7.64 -3.52 -1.96
C MET A 100 -8.43 -2.34 -2.52
N PHE A 101 -8.38 -1.21 -1.81
CA PHE A 101 -8.87 0.06 -2.31
C PHE A 101 -8.03 1.21 -1.75
N GLN A 102 -7.86 2.28 -2.54
CA GLN A 102 -6.98 3.38 -2.20
C GLN A 102 -7.52 4.73 -2.66
N GLN A 103 -7.12 5.79 -1.96
CA GLN A 103 -7.17 7.16 -2.49
C GLN A 103 -5.87 7.47 -3.25
N SER A 104 -5.90 8.31 -4.29
CA SER A 104 -4.71 8.59 -5.13
C SER A 104 -3.81 9.75 -4.68
N GLU A 105 -4.32 10.65 -3.84
CA GLU A 105 -3.62 11.87 -3.45
C GLU A 105 -3.18 11.81 -1.99
N LEU A 106 -2.00 12.39 -1.74
CA LEU A 106 -1.64 12.88 -0.41
C LEU A 106 -2.62 13.99 -0.04
N GLU A 107 -3.26 13.85 1.11
CA GLU A 107 -4.19 14.86 1.61
C GLU A 107 -4.22 14.78 3.14
N TYR A 108 -4.38 15.93 3.80
CA TYR A 108 -4.72 15.99 5.22
C TYR A 108 -6.02 16.79 5.46
N PRO A 109 -7.00 16.26 6.20
CA PRO A 109 -7.14 14.83 6.52
C PRO A 109 -7.45 14.04 5.25
N ASN A 110 -6.93 12.82 5.13
CA ASN A 110 -7.36 11.92 4.06
C ASN A 110 -8.87 11.67 4.19
N ARG A 111 -9.67 12.05 3.19
CA ARG A 111 -11.14 12.07 3.31
C ARG A 111 -11.77 10.69 3.43
N ASN A 112 -11.20 9.68 2.79
CA ASN A 112 -11.78 8.35 2.74
C ASN A 112 -11.20 7.39 3.77
N ILE A 113 -9.91 7.47 4.07
CA ILE A 113 -9.22 6.60 5.03
C ILE A 113 -8.58 7.51 6.06
N THR A 114 -9.40 8.02 6.99
CA THR A 114 -9.00 9.10 7.89
C THR A 114 -8.44 8.54 9.19
N LEU A 115 -7.15 8.79 9.44
CA LEU A 115 -6.52 8.68 10.76
C LEU A 115 -7.17 9.68 11.74
N LYS A 116 -7.57 9.19 12.91
CA LYS A 116 -8.14 9.93 14.03
C LYS A 116 -7.26 9.80 15.27
N PRO A 117 -7.47 10.65 16.30
CA PRO A 117 -6.88 10.43 17.62
C PRO A 117 -7.16 9.01 18.11
N ASN A 118 -6.28 8.46 18.95
CA ASN A 118 -6.27 7.05 19.39
C ASN A 118 -5.92 6.04 18.28
N HIS A 119 -5.33 6.50 17.18
CA HIS A 119 -4.89 5.68 16.04
C HIS A 119 -6.00 4.86 15.39
N GLU A 120 -7.24 5.35 15.46
CA GLU A 120 -8.38 4.75 14.78
C GLU A 120 -8.50 5.29 13.35
N PHE A 121 -8.97 4.44 12.44
CA PHE A 121 -9.19 4.81 11.05
C PHE A 121 -10.66 4.79 10.73
N HIS A 122 -11.18 5.94 10.32
CA HIS A 122 -12.53 6.06 9.82
C HIS A 122 -12.49 5.89 8.30
N VAL A 123 -13.02 4.77 7.82
CA VAL A 123 -12.96 4.37 6.41
C VAL A 123 -14.33 4.52 5.76
N THR A 124 -14.42 5.33 4.71
CA THR A 124 -15.61 5.40 3.85
C THR A 124 -15.69 4.14 3.01
N THR A 125 -16.79 3.41 3.13
CA THR A 125 -17.07 2.17 2.41
C THR A 125 -18.20 2.40 1.40
N ILE A 126 -18.25 1.53 0.39
CA ILE A 126 -19.29 1.52 -0.63
C ILE A 126 -19.89 0.12 -0.67
N LYS A 127 -21.20 0.05 -0.50
CA LYS A 127 -21.99 -1.18 -0.60
C LYS A 127 -22.30 -1.49 -2.06
N TYR A 128 -22.66 -2.75 -2.37
CA TYR A 128 -22.97 -3.15 -3.75
C TYR A 128 -24.13 -2.38 -4.40
N ASN A 129 -25.03 -1.80 -3.60
CA ASN A 129 -26.10 -0.92 -4.08
C ASN A 129 -25.65 0.54 -4.32
N GLY A 130 -24.34 0.83 -4.23
CA GLY A 130 -23.77 2.17 -4.40
C GLY A 130 -23.90 3.09 -3.20
N THR A 131 -24.59 2.67 -2.12
CA THR A 131 -24.69 3.49 -0.90
C THR A 131 -23.35 3.57 -0.18
N THR A 132 -23.10 4.74 0.40
CA THR A 132 -21.88 5.00 1.17
C THR A 132 -22.14 4.83 2.66
N SER A 133 -21.14 4.34 3.36
CA SER A 133 -21.15 4.16 4.82
C SER A 133 -19.76 4.50 5.37
N ARG A 134 -19.62 4.48 6.68
CA ARG A 134 -18.36 4.74 7.37
C ARG A 134 -18.13 3.73 8.46
N VAL A 135 -17.03 3.00 8.37
CA VAL A 135 -16.61 2.01 9.36
C VAL A 135 -15.42 2.53 10.14
N VAL A 136 -15.28 2.08 11.38
CA VAL A 136 -14.11 2.37 12.22
C VAL A 136 -13.25 1.11 12.29
N ILE A 137 -11.97 1.27 11.97
CA ILE A 137 -10.97 0.21 12.04
C ILE A 137 -9.95 0.61 13.11
N LYS A 138 -9.67 -0.32 14.02
CA LYS A 138 -8.64 -0.18 15.05
C LYS A 138 -7.53 -1.18 14.76
N PRO A 139 -6.51 -0.80 13.97
CA PRO A 139 -5.40 -1.69 13.69
C PRO A 139 -4.53 -1.89 14.93
N THR A 140 -3.72 -2.94 14.91
CA THR A 140 -2.64 -3.12 15.88
C THR A 140 -1.52 -2.14 15.54
N ILE A 141 -1.20 -1.26 16.47
CA ILE A 141 -0.14 -0.25 16.31
C ILE A 141 1.13 -0.71 17.03
N PRO A 142 2.20 -1.04 16.29
CA PRO A 142 3.52 -1.21 16.90
C PRO A 142 3.95 0.08 17.61
N ARG A 143 4.57 -0.05 18.80
CA ARG A 143 5.02 1.11 19.60
C ARG A 143 5.85 2.10 18.79
N ILE A 144 6.67 1.59 17.87
CA ILE A 144 7.54 2.41 17.01
C ILE A 144 6.76 3.33 16.06
N TYR A 145 5.53 2.99 15.68
CA TYR A 145 4.72 3.80 14.77
C TYR A 145 3.75 4.73 15.49
N SER A 146 3.51 4.56 16.79
CA SER A 146 2.59 5.42 17.57
C SER A 146 2.98 6.90 17.46
N GLU A 147 4.25 7.20 17.75
CA GLU A 147 4.78 8.57 17.69
C GLU A 147 4.64 9.17 16.27
N LEU A 148 4.93 8.37 15.25
CA LEU A 148 4.81 8.79 13.86
C LEU A 148 3.36 9.11 13.47
N LEU A 149 2.38 8.33 13.94
CA LEU A 149 0.96 8.60 13.70
C LEU A 149 0.50 9.88 14.42
N ASP A 150 1.00 10.12 15.63
CA ASP A 150 0.71 11.35 16.38
C ASP A 150 1.33 12.58 15.68
N THR A 151 2.52 12.45 15.10
CA THR A 151 3.12 13.47 14.23
C THR A 151 2.26 13.76 13.01
N ILE A 152 1.71 12.74 12.33
CA ILE A 152 0.81 12.97 11.18
C ILE A 152 -0.37 13.85 11.62
N LEU A 153 -0.96 13.56 12.78
CA LEU A 153 -2.11 14.28 13.30
C LEU A 153 -1.74 15.72 13.71
N THR A 154 -0.67 15.90 14.48
CA THR A 154 -0.26 17.21 15.01
C THR A 154 0.33 18.12 13.93
N GLY A 155 1.22 17.59 13.09
CA GLY A 155 1.86 18.29 11.98
C GLY A 155 0.98 18.43 10.73
N ARG A 156 -0.22 17.86 10.74
CA ARG A 156 -1.16 17.86 9.60
C ARG A 156 -0.52 17.35 8.31
N VAL A 157 0.29 16.30 8.44
CA VAL A 157 1.06 15.75 7.32
C VAL A 157 0.12 15.07 6.35
N GLU A 158 0.21 15.44 5.08
CA GLU A 158 -0.57 14.80 4.02
C GLU A 158 -0.11 13.36 3.81
N TYR A 159 -1.08 12.43 3.69
CA TYR A 159 -0.79 11.02 3.45
C TYR A 159 -1.79 10.39 2.50
N MET A 160 -1.33 9.32 1.85
CA MET A 160 -2.19 8.45 1.06
C MET A 160 -2.60 7.25 1.92
N GLY A 161 -3.91 7.01 2.00
CA GLY A 161 -4.48 5.82 2.63
C GLY A 161 -4.82 4.74 1.60
N ARG A 162 -4.53 3.49 1.96
CA ARG A 162 -4.97 2.28 1.25
C ARG A 162 -5.41 1.24 2.28
N VAL A 163 -6.42 0.45 1.95
CA VAL A 163 -6.79 -0.75 2.70
C VAL A 163 -6.51 -1.96 1.82
N VAL A 164 -5.77 -2.93 2.34
CA VAL A 164 -5.48 -4.21 1.70
C VAL A 164 -6.17 -5.32 2.49
N ILE A 165 -6.76 -6.26 1.77
CA ILE A 165 -7.41 -7.46 2.32
C ILE A 165 -6.61 -8.66 1.82
N ASP A 166 -6.05 -9.42 2.74
CA ASP A 166 -5.17 -10.56 2.49
C ASP A 166 -5.70 -11.87 3.10
N GLY A 167 -6.77 -11.80 3.91
CA GLY A 167 -7.46 -12.97 4.43
C GLY A 167 -8.97 -12.76 4.50
N VAL A 168 -9.74 -13.69 3.96
CA VAL A 168 -11.20 -13.72 4.09
C VAL A 168 -11.63 -15.12 4.47
N GLY A 169 -12.53 -15.25 5.43
CA GLY A 169 -13.05 -16.54 5.87
C GLY A 169 -14.40 -16.43 6.54
N THR A 170 -15.00 -17.59 6.80
CA THR A 170 -16.27 -17.69 7.54
C THR A 170 -16.07 -18.54 8.78
N ARG A 171 -16.49 -18.04 9.94
CA ARG A 171 -16.46 -18.79 11.20
C ARG A 171 -17.79 -18.59 11.91
N ASN A 172 -18.44 -19.70 12.30
CA ASN A 172 -19.75 -19.69 12.95
C ASN A 172 -20.80 -18.86 12.18
N ASN A 173 -20.85 -19.03 10.85
CA ASN A 173 -21.73 -18.28 9.95
C ASN A 173 -21.52 -16.75 9.96
N GLN A 174 -20.35 -16.28 10.44
CA GLN A 174 -19.95 -14.88 10.41
C GLN A 174 -18.77 -14.70 9.46
N LEU A 175 -18.82 -13.67 8.63
CA LEU A 175 -17.69 -13.25 7.80
C LEU A 175 -16.60 -12.66 8.69
N TRP A 176 -15.36 -13.11 8.45
CA TRP A 176 -14.14 -12.62 9.05
C TRP A 176 -13.17 -12.17 7.97
N LEU A 177 -12.42 -11.13 8.26
CA LEU A 177 -11.49 -10.49 7.36
C LEU A 177 -10.21 -10.15 8.14
N HIS A 178 -9.07 -10.49 7.55
CA HIS A 178 -7.76 -9.97 7.87
C HIS A 178 -7.34 -8.97 6.79
N GLY A 179 -6.65 -7.91 7.20
CA GLY A 179 -6.14 -6.93 6.27
C GLY A 179 -5.19 -5.94 6.93
N GLU A 180 -4.70 -5.02 6.11
CA GLU A 180 -3.75 -3.99 6.50
C GLU A 180 -4.27 -2.61 6.08
N ILE A 181 -4.13 -1.63 6.97
CA ILE A 181 -4.19 -0.22 6.60
C ILE A 181 -2.78 0.23 6.23
N HIS A 182 -2.64 0.72 5.02
CA HIS A 182 -1.41 1.30 4.51
C HIS A 182 -1.51 2.82 4.56
N ILE A 183 -0.54 3.45 5.22
CA ILE A 183 -0.34 4.90 5.19
C ILE A 183 0.96 5.19 4.46
N THR A 184 0.90 5.97 3.39
CA THR A 184 2.09 6.44 2.69
C THR A 184 2.35 7.91 3.00
N VAL A 185 3.53 8.20 3.57
CA VAL A 185 3.99 9.53 3.96
C VAL A 185 5.28 9.92 3.22
N PRO A 186 5.59 11.22 3.11
CA PRO A 186 6.89 11.70 2.65
C PRO A 186 8.06 11.10 3.46
N LEU A 187 9.12 10.69 2.76
CA LEU A 187 10.26 9.98 3.37
C LEU A 187 11.09 10.89 4.30
N ASP A 188 11.21 12.16 3.97
CA ASP A 188 11.83 13.19 4.79
C ASP A 188 11.15 13.33 6.16
N MET A 189 9.81 13.41 6.16
CA MET A 189 9.01 13.42 7.40
C MET A 189 9.22 12.14 8.21
N TYR A 190 9.26 10.98 7.55
CA TYR A 190 9.52 9.71 8.23
C TYR A 190 10.90 9.72 8.90
N TYR A 191 11.96 10.14 8.19
CA TYR A 191 13.31 10.19 8.74
C TYR A 191 13.45 11.20 9.87
N GLU A 192 12.78 12.34 9.80
CA GLU A 192 12.83 13.34 10.87
C GLU A 192 12.38 12.78 12.23
N HIS A 193 11.37 11.89 12.22
CA HIS A 193 10.74 11.38 13.44
C HIS A 193 11.23 9.98 13.83
N MET A 194 11.55 9.15 12.85
CA MET A 194 11.97 7.75 13.10
C MET A 194 13.49 7.60 13.18
N SER A 195 14.26 8.61 12.75
CA SER A 195 15.72 8.57 12.89
C SER A 195 16.10 8.74 14.36
N ARG A 196 16.39 7.61 15.00
CA ARG A 196 16.93 7.57 16.38
C ARG A 196 18.30 8.23 16.49
N HIS A 197 19.04 8.34 15.38
CA HIS A 197 20.38 8.93 15.34
C HIS A 197 20.57 9.72 14.03
N LYS A 198 20.60 11.07 14.13
CA LYS A 198 20.82 11.96 12.96
C LYS A 198 22.26 11.89 12.41
N ARG A 199 23.21 11.39 13.20
CA ARG A 199 24.60 11.10 12.80
C ARG A 199 24.99 9.75 13.39
N ASN A 200 25.70 8.94 12.61
CA ASN A 200 26.39 7.76 13.14
C ASN A 200 27.56 8.24 14.01
N GLY A 201 27.44 8.12 15.34
CA GLY A 201 28.55 8.35 16.27
C GLY A 201 29.34 7.08 16.57
N GLY A 202 28.94 5.95 15.98
CA GLY A 202 29.61 4.66 16.13
C GLY A 202 30.76 4.53 15.15
N LYS A 203 31.84 3.91 15.60
CA LYS A 203 33.01 3.52 14.79
C LYS A 203 32.78 2.19 14.04
N LEU A 204 31.54 1.71 13.99
CA LEU A 204 31.16 0.44 13.40
C LEU A 204 30.13 0.68 12.30
N PHE A 205 30.33 0.01 11.17
CA PHE A 205 29.52 0.12 9.96
C PHE A 205 28.96 -1.26 9.61
N GLY A 206 27.64 -1.37 9.56
CA GLY A 206 26.96 -2.60 9.14
C GLY A 206 26.68 -2.57 7.63
N GLY A 207 27.13 -3.58 6.91
CA GLY A 207 26.76 -3.86 5.52
C GLY A 207 25.84 -5.07 5.44
N VAL A 208 24.78 -4.97 4.64
CA VAL A 208 23.90 -6.10 4.33
C VAL A 208 23.97 -6.37 2.83
N ASP A 209 24.35 -7.59 2.47
CA ASP A 209 24.32 -8.12 1.11
C ASP A 209 23.18 -9.15 1.00
N VAL A 210 22.23 -8.90 0.10
CA VAL A 210 21.03 -9.71 -0.07
C VAL A 210 21.12 -10.45 -1.41
N ASN A 211 21.17 -11.77 -1.34
CA ASN A 211 21.17 -12.67 -2.49
C ASN A 211 19.84 -13.43 -2.56
N THR A 212 19.64 -14.19 -3.64
CA THR A 212 18.41 -14.99 -3.85
C THR A 212 18.28 -16.17 -2.87
N ASP A 213 19.38 -16.63 -2.28
CA ASP A 213 19.48 -17.80 -1.40
C ASP A 213 19.86 -17.45 0.04
N ARG A 214 20.39 -16.24 0.29
CA ARG A 214 20.92 -15.83 1.59
C ARG A 214 20.93 -14.33 1.80
N ILE A 215 21.03 -13.95 3.08
CA ILE A 215 21.39 -12.60 3.51
C ILE A 215 22.70 -12.67 4.27
N ASN A 216 23.69 -11.88 3.85
CA ASN A 216 24.95 -11.69 4.53
C ASN A 216 24.93 -10.35 5.28
N LEU A 217 25.29 -10.38 6.55
CA LEU A 217 25.54 -9.20 7.38
C LEU A 217 27.04 -9.17 7.71
N ALA A 218 27.66 -8.00 7.55
CA ALA A 218 29.02 -7.73 7.99
C ALA A 218 29.03 -6.45 8.83
N ILE A 219 29.78 -6.43 9.92
CA ILE A 219 30.05 -5.24 10.72
C ILE A 219 31.55 -4.97 10.59
N VAL A 220 31.94 -3.81 10.08
CA VAL A 220 33.32 -3.37 9.95
C VAL A 220 33.60 -2.16 10.82
N ASP A 221 34.85 -1.92 11.19
CA ASP A 221 35.27 -0.68 11.87
C ASP A 221 35.60 0.47 10.89
N GLU A 222 36.07 1.60 11.44
CA GLU A 222 36.48 2.78 10.68
C GLU A 222 37.74 2.56 9.82
N GLU A 223 38.58 1.57 10.17
CA GLU A 223 39.74 1.16 9.38
C GLU A 223 39.39 0.10 8.31
N GLY A 224 38.12 -0.34 8.23
CA GLY A 224 37.66 -1.38 7.32
C GLY A 224 37.90 -2.82 7.82
N GLY A 225 38.31 -2.99 9.07
CA GLY A 225 38.47 -4.29 9.73
C GLY A 225 37.13 -4.94 10.03
N LEU A 226 36.94 -6.18 9.58
CA LEU A 226 35.74 -6.98 9.88
C LEU A 226 35.68 -7.33 11.37
N ARG A 227 34.61 -6.90 12.04
CA ARG A 227 34.37 -7.12 13.47
C ARG A 227 33.41 -8.26 13.75
N ASP A 228 32.37 -8.39 12.93
CA ASP A 228 31.44 -9.51 13.03
C ASP A 228 30.80 -9.77 11.68
N TYR A 229 30.31 -11.00 11.49
CA TYR A 229 29.55 -11.36 10.30
C TYR A 229 28.53 -12.45 10.62
N LYS A 230 27.42 -12.43 9.87
CA LYS A 230 26.40 -13.47 9.97
C LYS A 230 25.74 -13.70 8.64
N THR A 231 25.57 -14.97 8.28
CA THR A 231 24.82 -15.38 7.09
C THR A 231 23.53 -16.06 7.53
N PHE A 232 22.42 -15.61 6.95
CA PHE A 232 21.10 -16.21 7.09
C PHE A 232 20.74 -16.88 5.76
N TRP A 233 20.58 -18.20 5.78
CA TRP A 233 20.16 -18.96 4.61
C TRP A 233 18.65 -19.06 4.54
N PHE A 234 18.08 -18.90 3.35
CA PHE A 234 16.67 -19.19 3.13
C PHE A 234 16.49 -20.71 3.00
N SER A 235 15.85 -21.31 4.00
CA SER A 235 15.66 -22.76 4.06
C SER A 235 14.83 -23.30 2.90
N GLU A 236 13.90 -22.50 2.37
CA GLU A 236 13.07 -22.93 1.23
C GLU A 236 13.88 -23.16 -0.05
N VAL A 237 14.92 -22.34 -0.28
CA VAL A 237 15.70 -22.33 -1.54
C VAL A 237 16.92 -23.27 -1.49
N THR A 238 17.34 -23.67 -0.28
CA THR A 238 18.45 -24.60 -0.04
C THR A 238 18.02 -26.07 0.03
N THR A 239 16.71 -26.34 -0.07
CA THR A 239 16.15 -27.70 -0.05
C THR A 239 16.31 -28.41 -1.41
N ARG A 240 16.65 -29.71 -1.40
CA ARG A 240 16.75 -30.52 -2.64
C ARG A 240 15.43 -30.49 -3.41
N GLY A 241 15.47 -29.98 -4.65
CA GLY A 241 14.31 -29.97 -5.56
C GLY A 241 13.90 -28.57 -6.06
N PHE A 242 14.51 -27.50 -5.54
CA PHE A 242 14.30 -26.16 -6.10
C PHE A 242 15.00 -26.00 -7.46
N PRO A 243 14.33 -25.47 -8.51
CA PRO A 243 14.97 -25.19 -9.79
C PRO A 243 16.09 -24.16 -9.61
N LYS A 244 17.26 -24.43 -10.23
CA LYS A 244 18.39 -23.50 -10.27
C LYS A 244 18.19 -22.43 -11.33
#